data_AF-Q06HT6-F1
#
_entry.id   AF-Q06HT6-F1
#
_cell.length_a   1.000
_cell.length_b   1.000
_cell.length_c   1.000
_cell.angle_alpha   90.00
_cell.angle_beta   90.00
_cell.angle_gamma   90.00
#
_symmetry.space_group_name_H-M   'P 1'
#
loop_
_entity.id
_entity.type
_entity.pdbx_description
1 polymer ?
#
loop_
_entity_poly.entity_id
_entity_poly.type
_entity_poly.pdbx_seq_one_letter_code
_entity_poly.pdbx_strand_id
1 'polypeptide(L)'
;THRSLERVWGRTGSKIYGPSAGEDYKDNQFRFSLLCQAALEAPRVLNLNSNKYFSGPYGDEVVFIANDWHTALLPCYFKAIYKPKGIYKNAK
;
A
#
# COMPACT_ATOMS: atom_id res chain seq x y z
N THR A 1 4.43 -13.99 -15.48
CA THR A 1 3.26 -13.13 -15.15
C THR A 1 3.12 -13.03 -13.64
N HIS A 2 3.38 -11.85 -13.05
CA HIS A 2 3.22 -11.64 -11.60
C HIS A 2 1.73 -11.52 -11.25
N ARG A 3 1.14 -12.54 -10.62
CA ARG A 3 -0.27 -12.51 -10.20
C ARG A 3 -0.35 -12.10 -8.71
N SER A 4 -0.55 -10.81 -8.47
CA SER A 4 -0.66 -10.26 -7.10
C SER A 4 -1.83 -10.80 -6.29
N LEU A 5 -2.92 -11.24 -6.94
CA LEU A 5 -4.15 -11.73 -6.31
C LEU A 5 -4.24 -13.26 -6.18
N GLU A 6 -3.21 -14.01 -6.58
CA GLU A 6 -3.26 -15.48 -6.58
C GLU A 6 -3.28 -16.08 -5.16
N ARG A 7 -2.97 -15.28 -4.14
CA ARG A 7 -2.79 -15.74 -2.75
C ARG A 7 -3.60 -14.88 -1.80
N VAL A 8 -4.75 -15.40 -1.37
CA VAL A 8 -5.75 -14.69 -0.55
C VAL A 8 -5.83 -15.33 0.83
N TRP A 9 -5.83 -14.49 1.88
CA TRP A 9 -6.07 -14.93 3.26
C TRP A 9 -7.34 -15.78 3.34
N GLY A 10 -7.23 -16.99 3.92
CA GLY A 10 -8.34 -17.97 3.99
C GLY A 10 -8.43 -18.96 2.82
N ARG A 11 -7.94 -18.64 1.61
CA ARG A 11 -7.81 -19.61 0.49
C ARG A 11 -6.43 -20.25 0.41
N THR A 12 -5.38 -19.49 0.68
CA THR A 12 -3.98 -20.00 0.76
C THR A 12 -3.54 -20.32 2.19
N GLY A 13 -4.43 -20.21 3.18
CA GLY A 13 -4.09 -20.29 4.60
C GLY A 13 -3.22 -19.10 5.06
N SER A 14 -2.45 -19.28 6.14
CA SER A 14 -1.54 -18.28 6.74
C SER A 14 -0.30 -17.95 5.89
N LYS A 15 -0.30 -18.35 4.62
CA LYS A 15 0.84 -18.35 3.70
C LYS A 15 0.92 -17.07 2.85
N ILE A 16 0.87 -15.90 3.49
CA ILE A 16 0.93 -14.59 2.81
C ILE A 16 2.31 -14.35 2.19
N TYR A 17 3.35 -14.62 2.97
CA TYR A 17 4.75 -14.27 2.65
C TYR A 17 5.50 -15.41 1.97
N GLY A 18 5.01 -16.64 2.10
CA GLY A 18 5.74 -17.82 1.67
C GLY A 18 4.88 -19.07 1.65
N PRO A 19 5.26 -20.11 0.88
CA PRO A 19 4.54 -21.38 0.86
C PRO A 19 4.72 -22.18 2.17
N SER A 20 5.76 -21.88 2.94
CA SER A 20 6.11 -22.50 4.22
C SER A 20 6.84 -21.48 5.10
N ALA A 21 6.98 -21.76 6.41
CA ALA A 21 7.75 -20.89 7.30
C ALA A 21 9.25 -20.96 6.95
N GLY A 22 9.90 -19.81 6.81
CA GLY A 22 11.31 -19.72 6.43
C GLY A 22 11.58 -19.75 4.92
N GLU A 23 10.54 -19.90 4.09
CA GLU A 23 10.65 -19.82 2.63
C GLU A 23 9.79 -18.68 2.12
N ASP A 24 10.39 -17.67 1.49
CA ASP A 24 9.67 -16.54 0.93
C ASP A 24 9.27 -16.74 -0.53
N TYR A 25 8.15 -16.14 -0.93
CA TYR A 25 7.85 -16.05 -2.34
C TYR A 25 8.81 -15.09 -3.07
N LYS A 26 9.32 -15.55 -4.21
CA LYS A 26 10.25 -14.76 -5.06
C LYS A 26 9.69 -13.42 -5.52
N ASP A 27 8.36 -13.29 -5.59
CA ASP A 27 7.67 -12.08 -6.03
C ASP A 27 7.26 -11.12 -4.88
N ASN A 28 7.64 -11.42 -3.63
CA ASN A 28 7.33 -10.57 -2.48
C ASN A 28 7.79 -9.13 -2.66
N GLN A 29 9.04 -8.92 -3.12
CA GLN A 29 9.58 -7.58 -3.34
C GLN A 29 8.70 -6.76 -4.28
N PHE A 30 8.30 -7.35 -5.40
CA PHE A 30 7.41 -6.71 -6.36
C PHE A 30 6.03 -6.43 -5.75
N ARG A 31 5.44 -7.41 -5.06
CA ARG A 31 4.12 -7.27 -4.43
C ARG A 31 4.07 -6.13 -3.41
N PHE A 32 5.09 -6.03 -2.55
CA PHE A 32 5.11 -5.04 -1.48
C PHE A 32 5.50 -3.65 -2.01
N SER A 33 6.34 -3.57 -3.04
CA SER A 33 6.56 -2.34 -3.78
C SER A 33 5.25 -1.83 -4.43
N LEU A 34 4.50 -2.73 -5.08
CA LEU A 34 3.20 -2.41 -5.69
C LEU A 34 2.18 -1.96 -4.63
N LEU A 35 2.11 -2.66 -3.49
CA LEU A 35 1.27 -2.28 -2.35
C LEU A 35 1.58 -0.86 -1.87
N CYS A 36 2.86 -0.52 -1.68
CA CYS A 36 3.27 0.80 -1.21
C CYS A 36 2.87 1.91 -2.19
N GLN A 37 3.09 1.69 -3.49
CA GLN A 37 2.73 2.68 -4.51
C GLN A 37 1.20 2.83 -4.62
N ALA A 38 0.45 1.73 -4.61
CA ALA A 38 -1.01 1.77 -4.63
C ALA A 38 -1.58 2.47 -3.37
N ALA A 39 -0.98 2.26 -2.20
CA ALA A 39 -1.38 2.93 -0.96
C ALA A 39 -1.19 4.45 -1.02
N LEU A 40 -0.19 4.94 -1.77
CA LEU A 40 0.03 6.37 -2.02
C LEU A 40 -0.91 6.95 -3.09
N GLU A 41 -1.60 6.14 -3.88
CA GLU A 41 -2.62 6.64 -4.83
C GLU A 41 -4.02 6.64 -4.22
N ALA A 42 -4.30 5.68 -3.34
CA ALA A 42 -5.64 5.45 -2.79
C ALA A 42 -6.30 6.71 -2.18
N PRO A 43 -5.63 7.54 -1.35
CA PRO A 43 -6.25 8.74 -0.77
C PRO A 43 -6.69 9.78 -1.80
N ARG A 44 -6.06 9.80 -2.98
CA ARG A 44 -6.29 10.78 -4.05
C ARG A 44 -7.33 10.32 -5.06
N VAL A 45 -7.29 9.04 -5.41
CA VAL A 45 -8.07 8.48 -6.52
C VAL A 45 -9.40 7.88 -6.06
N LEU A 46 -9.45 7.31 -4.84
CA LEU A 46 -10.65 6.62 -4.37
C LEU A 46 -11.63 7.59 -3.73
N ASN A 47 -12.85 7.60 -4.24
CA ASN A 47 -13.95 8.39 -3.71
C ASN A 47 -14.78 7.54 -2.72
N LEU A 48 -14.72 7.85 -1.43
CA LEU A 48 -15.30 7.04 -0.36
C LEU A 48 -16.56 7.71 0.21
N ASN A 49 -17.72 7.18 -0.16
CA ASN A 49 -19.03 7.80 0.11
C ASN A 49 -19.90 6.98 1.08
N SER A 50 -19.33 5.99 1.74
CA SER A 50 -20.06 5.08 2.65
C SER A 50 -20.23 5.65 4.07
N ASN A 51 -19.57 6.75 4.42
CA ASN A 51 -19.65 7.35 5.73
C ASN A 51 -20.66 8.52 5.75
N LYS A 52 -21.45 8.63 6.82
CA LYS A 52 -22.43 9.73 7.00
C LYS A 52 -21.77 11.11 7.10
N TYR A 53 -20.55 11.17 7.63
CA TYR A 53 -19.83 12.41 7.94
C TYR A 53 -18.71 12.72 6.94
N PHE A 54 -18.45 11.82 5.99
CA PHE A 54 -17.39 11.97 5.02
C PHE A 54 -17.79 11.38 3.67
N SER A 55 -17.57 12.14 2.61
CA SER A 55 -17.83 11.78 1.23
C SER A 55 -16.79 12.49 0.38
N GLY A 56 -16.18 11.81 -0.58
CA GLY A 56 -15.02 12.34 -1.30
C GLY A 56 -13.77 11.47 -1.21
N PRO A 57 -12.70 11.87 -1.92
CA PRO A 57 -11.35 11.39 -1.66
C PRO A 57 -10.81 11.95 -0.33
N TYR A 58 -9.92 11.20 0.32
CA TYR A 58 -9.21 11.69 1.51
C TYR A 58 -8.33 12.91 1.19
N GLY A 59 -7.83 13.01 -0.05
CA GLY A 59 -6.98 14.09 -0.51
C GLY A 59 -5.53 13.95 -0.04
N ASP A 60 -4.86 15.09 0.08
CA ASP A 60 -3.41 15.17 0.31
C ASP A 60 -3.03 15.47 1.79
N GLU A 61 -4.01 15.71 2.66
CA GLU A 61 -3.80 15.98 4.09
C GLU A 61 -4.06 14.73 4.94
N VAL A 62 -3.13 13.77 4.86
CA VAL A 62 -3.24 12.45 5.49
C VAL A 62 -2.02 12.12 6.35
N VAL A 63 -2.19 11.18 7.28
CA VAL A 63 -1.08 10.59 8.04
C VAL A 63 -0.96 9.13 7.65
N PHE A 64 0.20 8.74 7.14
CA PHE A 64 0.49 7.36 6.77
C PHE A 64 1.14 6.62 7.95
N ILE A 65 0.51 5.52 8.37
CA ILE A 65 1.07 4.59 9.35
C ILE A 65 1.54 3.34 8.60
N ALA A 66 2.85 3.27 8.34
CA ALA A 66 3.48 2.12 7.71
C ALA A 66 3.81 1.07 8.79
N ASN A 67 3.23 -0.13 8.66
CA ASN A 67 3.40 -1.23 9.59
C ASN A 67 4.31 -2.31 9.00
N ASP A 68 5.42 -2.58 9.69
CA ASP A 68 6.38 -3.63 9.37
C ASP A 68 7.06 -3.50 7.98
N TRP A 69 7.96 -4.43 7.65
CA TRP A 69 8.82 -4.35 6.48
C TRP A 69 8.07 -4.34 5.14
N HIS A 70 6.89 -4.95 5.06
CA HIS A 70 6.03 -4.98 3.87
C HIS A 70 5.60 -3.59 3.38
N THR A 71 5.65 -2.59 4.27
CA THR A 71 5.30 -1.20 3.94
C THR A 71 6.47 -0.23 4.12
N ALA A 72 7.68 -0.74 4.39
CA ALA A 72 8.86 0.09 4.63
C ALA A 72 9.27 0.97 3.44
N LEU A 73 8.87 0.61 2.21
CA LEU A 73 9.13 1.42 1.01
C LEU A 73 8.17 2.60 0.83
N LEU A 74 7.04 2.63 1.54
CA LEU A 74 6.06 3.72 1.45
C LEU A 74 6.69 5.10 1.71
N PRO A 75 7.41 5.34 2.83
CA PRO A 75 8.07 6.62 3.06
C PRO A 75 9.15 6.96 2.01
N CYS A 76 9.77 5.96 1.39
CA CYS A 76 10.75 6.16 0.32
C CYS A 76 10.07 6.69 -0.94
N TYR A 77 9.03 6.03 -1.43
CA TYR A 77 8.27 6.49 -2.60
C TYR A 77 7.62 7.85 -2.35
N PHE A 78 7.04 8.03 -1.17
CA PHE A 78 6.46 9.28 -0.71
C PHE A 78 7.44 10.47 -0.84
N LYS A 79 8.65 10.33 -0.30
CA LYS A 79 9.66 11.40 -0.33
C LYS A 79 10.33 11.55 -1.71
N ALA A 80 10.57 10.46 -2.43
CA ALA A 80 11.32 10.50 -3.68
C ALA A 80 10.46 10.92 -4.89
N ILE A 81 9.17 10.59 -4.89
CA ILE A 81 8.30 10.76 -6.07
C ILE A 81 7.23 11.83 -5.84
N TYR A 82 6.55 11.82 -4.69
CA TYR A 82 5.35 12.65 -4.47
C TYR A 82 5.69 14.04 -3.92
N LYS A 83 6.52 14.12 -2.87
CA LYS A 83 6.92 15.42 -2.30
C LYS A 83 7.55 16.39 -3.32
N PRO A 84 8.47 15.97 -4.21
CA PRO A 84 9.05 16.86 -5.22
C PRO A 84 8.03 17.38 -6.23
N LYS A 85 6.93 16.66 -6.45
CA LYS A 85 5.81 17.08 -7.32
C LYS A 85 4.83 18.01 -6.59
N GLY A 86 5.11 18.39 -5.35
CA GLY A 86 4.22 19.20 -4.53
C GLY A 86 2.96 18.45 -4.07
N ILE A 87 2.96 17.12 -4.14
CA ILE A 87 1.88 16.27 -3.65
C ILE A 87 2.18 15.91 -2.18
N TYR A 88 1.15 15.80 -1.36
CA TYR A 88 1.28 15.45 0.06
C TYR A 88 2.19 16.37 0.87
N LYS A 89 2.14 17.68 0.60
CA LYS A 89 3.01 18.69 1.26
C LYS A 89 2.93 18.63 2.78
N ASN A 90 1.71 18.47 3.31
CA ASN A 90 1.42 18.48 4.74
C ASN A 90 1.26 17.08 5.35
N ALA A 91 1.36 16.02 4.53
CA ALA A 91 1.19 14.65 5.02
C ALA A 91 2.36 14.22 5.90
N LYS A 92 2.06 13.33 6.85
CA LYS A 92 3.02 12.80 7.83
C LYS A 92 3.24 11.30 7.67
#